data_AF-A0A7X8X2H7-F1
#
_entry.id   AF-A0A7X8X2H7-F1
#
_cell.length_a   1.000
_cell.length_b   1.000
_cell.length_c   1.000
_cell.angle_alpha   90.00
_cell.angle_beta   90.00
_cell.angle_gamma   90.00
#
_symmetry.space_group_name_H-M   'P 1'
#
loop_
_entity.id
_entity.type
_entity.pdbx_description
1 polymer ?
#
loop_
_entity_poly.entity_id
_entity_poly.type
_entity_poly.pdbx_seq_one_letter_code
_entity_poly.pdbx_strand_id
1 'polypeptide(L)'
;GQGFPSKVLPHFSNIRQQNFPSDDGGVLQIEMTETPEQELIELFSADDDCLLCSYVPADLVVQRHPNALPPFIDGVGALRYAQETGHSLWRLAIDYETALDAKEDAIFEDIYRKLKVMRKAAADGLSMPPDSPRKGYLKPIASTMAEQVNKRRLIDGGILNKAMLWAVAVMEMSGKPGVIVAAPTAGSCGVVPAALICVGEQMGYGDEEIAKALLGAGLVGAFIGNNATFAGDVAGCQAEIGAAAAMAAAGLVSLVHGTVAESLEAASLTLQNMLGLVCDPVGCQTEIPCISRNSSGVANAIVAANMVMSGFRAVIPFDEAVEAMMTVGRQMDVSLRCTGMGGLCATATGCRIAKSISCK
;
A
#
# COMPACT_ATOMS: atom_id res chain seq x y z
N GLY A 1 -11.49 -22.26 29.85
CA GLY A 1 -12.35 -22.76 30.96
C GLY A 1 -12.12 -22.03 32.28
N GLN A 2 -10.97 -21.40 32.49
CA GLN A 2 -10.79 -20.42 33.56
C GLN A 2 -11.18 -19.02 33.04
N GLY A 3 -11.94 -18.27 33.81
CA GLY A 3 -12.31 -16.91 33.44
C GLY A 3 -11.06 -16.04 33.36
N PHE A 4 -10.96 -15.22 32.30
CA PHE A 4 -9.93 -14.18 32.20
C PHE A 4 -9.88 -13.38 33.50
N PRO A 5 -8.70 -13.07 34.05
CA PRO A 5 -8.61 -12.21 35.22
C PRO A 5 -9.36 -10.91 34.93
N SER A 6 -10.27 -10.52 35.81
CA SER A 6 -11.16 -9.35 35.64
C SER A 6 -10.41 -8.02 35.41
N LYS A 7 -9.10 -7.99 35.66
CA LYS A 7 -8.20 -6.86 35.40
C LYS A 7 -7.76 -6.71 33.94
N VAL A 8 -7.90 -7.73 33.09
CA VAL A 8 -7.31 -7.75 31.74
C VAL A 8 -8.30 -7.36 30.64
N LEU A 9 -9.58 -7.70 30.85
CA LEU A 9 -10.68 -7.44 29.91
C LEU A 9 -10.82 -5.97 29.44
N PRO A 10 -10.49 -4.93 30.23
CA PRO A 10 -10.64 -3.54 29.79
C PRO A 10 -9.76 -3.15 28.58
N HIS A 11 -8.66 -3.87 28.32
CA HIS A 11 -7.69 -3.51 27.29
C HIS A 11 -7.84 -4.35 26.00
N PHE A 12 -8.76 -5.32 25.97
CA PHE A 12 -9.04 -6.12 24.78
C PHE A 12 -10.02 -5.38 23.87
N SER A 13 -9.54 -4.98 22.69
CA SER A 13 -10.39 -4.33 21.67
C SER A 13 -11.14 -5.36 20.82
N ASN A 14 -10.55 -6.54 20.60
CA ASN A 14 -11.16 -7.59 19.77
C ASN A 14 -10.56 -8.96 20.11
N ILE A 15 -11.35 -10.02 19.92
CA ILE A 15 -10.87 -11.41 20.04
C ILE A 15 -11.40 -12.18 18.84
N ARG A 16 -10.49 -12.78 18.06
CA ARG A 16 -10.81 -13.63 16.91
C ARG A 16 -10.24 -15.00 17.11
N GLN A 17 -11.05 -16.03 16.86
CA GLN A 17 -10.62 -17.42 16.89
C GLN A 17 -10.66 -18.00 15.48
N GLN A 18 -9.55 -18.58 15.04
CA GLN A 18 -9.46 -19.32 13.79
C GLN A 18 -9.13 -20.78 14.12
N ASN A 19 -10.10 -21.66 13.97
CA ASN A 19 -9.88 -23.10 14.19
C ASN A 19 -9.08 -23.70 13.05
N PHE A 20 -8.22 -24.66 13.37
CA PHE A 20 -7.55 -25.46 12.34
C PHE A 20 -8.56 -26.40 11.67
N PRO A 21 -8.33 -26.82 10.40
CA PRO A 21 -9.23 -27.74 9.70
C PRO A 21 -9.29 -29.15 10.33
N SER A 22 -8.29 -29.51 11.13
CA SER A 22 -8.31 -30.68 12.00
C SER A 22 -8.82 -30.26 13.38
N ASP A 23 -9.74 -31.05 13.96
CA ASP A 23 -10.51 -30.72 15.18
C ASP A 23 -9.69 -30.43 16.45
N ASP A 24 -8.37 -30.55 16.43
CA ASP A 24 -7.48 -30.39 17.59
C ASP A 24 -6.66 -29.09 17.53
N GLY A 25 -7.34 -27.93 17.51
CA GLY A 25 -6.71 -26.65 17.85
C GLY A 25 -7.15 -25.45 17.02
N GLY A 26 -6.54 -24.29 17.32
CA GLY A 26 -6.78 -23.05 16.60
C GLY A 26 -5.84 -21.94 17.02
N VAL A 27 -5.93 -20.81 16.32
CA VAL A 27 -5.25 -19.56 16.67
C VAL A 27 -6.26 -18.63 17.34
N LEU A 28 -5.94 -18.17 18.54
CA LEU A 28 -6.64 -17.09 19.21
C LEU A 28 -5.86 -15.79 19.00
N GLN A 29 -6.43 -14.86 18.25
CA GLN A 29 -5.88 -13.53 18.05
C GLN A 29 -6.59 -12.55 19.00
N ILE A 30 -5.83 -11.91 19.87
CA ILE A 30 -6.32 -10.91 20.83
C ILE A 30 -5.75 -9.56 20.41
N GLU A 31 -6.62 -8.63 20.02
CA GLU A 31 -6.25 -7.25 19.72
C GLU A 31 -6.36 -6.41 21.00
N MET A 32 -5.36 -5.56 21.24
CA MET A 32 -5.28 -4.71 22.43
C MET A 32 -5.10 -3.24 22.04
N THR A 33 -5.64 -2.32 22.84
CA THR A 33 -5.48 -0.87 22.62
C THR A 33 -4.13 -0.33 23.10
N GLU A 34 -3.42 -1.09 23.92
CA GLU A 34 -2.15 -0.73 24.54
C GLU A 34 -1.19 -1.92 24.50
N THR A 35 0.10 -1.66 24.65
CA THR A 35 1.12 -2.71 24.75
C THR A 35 0.82 -3.58 25.99
N PRO A 36 0.67 -4.92 25.85
CA PRO A 36 0.43 -5.79 26.98
C PRO A 36 1.60 -5.78 27.97
N GLU A 37 1.29 -5.82 29.25
CA GLU A 37 2.28 -6.07 30.30
C GLU A 37 2.88 -7.47 30.14
N GLN A 38 4.18 -7.62 30.47
CA GLN A 38 4.91 -8.89 30.34
C GLN A 38 4.19 -10.04 31.07
N GLU A 39 3.64 -9.76 32.25
CA GLU A 39 2.90 -10.69 33.10
C GLU A 39 1.69 -11.31 32.38
N LEU A 40 1.05 -10.54 31.49
CA LEU A 40 -0.09 -11.02 30.71
C LEU A 40 0.35 -12.02 29.63
N ILE A 41 1.47 -11.76 28.96
CA ILE A 41 2.05 -12.67 27.97
C ILE A 41 2.48 -13.97 28.65
N GLU A 42 3.08 -13.88 29.83
CA GLU A 42 3.47 -15.03 30.65
C GLU A 42 2.26 -15.85 31.10
N LEU A 43 1.15 -15.20 31.49
CA LEU A 43 -0.09 -15.87 31.84
C LEU A 43 -0.63 -16.72 30.69
N PHE A 44 -0.69 -16.17 29.46
CA PHE A 44 -1.11 -16.94 28.28
C PHE A 44 -0.15 -18.05 27.93
N SER A 45 1.15 -17.81 28.08
CA SER A 45 2.20 -18.80 27.79
C SER A 45 2.23 -19.96 28.79
N ALA A 46 1.66 -19.76 29.98
CA ALA A 46 1.62 -20.76 31.05
C ALA A 46 0.35 -21.63 31.03
N ASP A 47 -0.61 -21.36 30.14
CA ASP A 47 -1.81 -22.19 29.98
C ASP A 47 -1.44 -23.51 29.28
N ASP A 48 -1.83 -24.64 29.88
CA ASP A 48 -1.53 -25.98 29.37
C ASP A 48 -2.11 -26.22 27.96
N ASP A 49 -3.15 -25.47 27.56
CA ASP A 49 -3.78 -25.53 26.25
C ASP A 49 -3.07 -24.62 25.21
N CYS A 50 -2.05 -23.84 25.61
CA CYS A 50 -1.34 -22.90 24.74
C CYS A 50 0.04 -23.44 24.29
N LEU A 51 0.13 -23.88 23.03
CA LEU A 51 1.40 -24.34 22.44
C LEU A 51 2.40 -23.22 22.14
N LEU A 52 1.91 -22.03 21.80
CA LEU A 52 2.72 -20.87 21.42
C LEU A 52 1.94 -19.59 21.69
N CYS A 53 2.52 -18.73 22.52
CA CYS A 53 2.07 -17.34 22.68
C CYS A 53 3.13 -16.40 22.10
N SER A 54 2.70 -15.53 21.18
CA SER A 54 3.58 -14.54 20.58
C SER A 54 2.92 -13.17 20.66
N TYR A 55 3.62 -12.20 21.23
CA TYR A 55 3.25 -10.81 21.11
C TYR A 55 3.79 -10.26 19.80
N VAL A 56 2.87 -9.85 18.92
CA VAL A 56 3.18 -9.13 17.70
C VAL A 56 2.82 -7.66 17.97
N PRO A 57 3.81 -6.78 18.26
CA PRO A 57 3.50 -5.37 18.43
C PRO A 57 2.85 -4.84 17.17
N ALA A 58 1.73 -4.13 17.34
CA ALA A 58 1.22 -3.30 16.26
C ALA A 58 2.34 -2.33 15.89
N ASP A 59 2.76 -2.39 14.63
CA ASP A 59 3.73 -1.43 14.11
C ASP A 59 2.99 -0.12 13.86
N LEU A 60 2.74 0.60 14.96
CA LEU A 60 2.04 1.86 14.92
C LEU A 60 2.92 2.87 14.19
N VAL A 61 2.30 3.64 13.30
CA VAL A 61 2.84 4.92 12.84
C VAL A 61 3.23 5.72 14.09
N VAL A 62 4.36 6.44 14.03
CA VAL A 62 4.96 7.23 15.13
C VAL A 62 3.88 7.71 16.10
N GLN A 63 3.99 7.35 17.38
CA GLN A 63 2.95 7.61 18.39
C GLN A 63 2.45 9.05 18.28
N ARG A 64 1.13 9.20 18.11
CA ARG A 64 0.46 10.49 17.94
C ARG A 64 -0.29 10.86 19.19
N HIS A 65 -0.27 12.14 19.55
CA HIS A 65 -1.12 12.66 20.62
C HIS A 65 -2.57 12.81 20.10
N PRO A 66 -3.60 12.30 20.80
CA PRO A 66 -4.98 12.20 20.28
C PRO A 66 -5.67 13.53 19.95
N ASN A 67 -5.14 14.65 20.45
CA ASN A 67 -5.67 16.00 20.22
C ASN A 67 -4.78 16.86 19.31
N ALA A 68 -3.69 16.31 18.77
CA ALA A 68 -2.82 17.03 17.88
C ALA A 68 -3.46 17.15 16.49
N LEU A 69 -3.34 18.32 15.86
CA LEU A 69 -3.90 18.60 14.54
C LEU A 69 -2.75 18.95 13.59
N PRO A 70 -2.77 18.44 12.35
CA PRO A 70 -1.76 18.81 11.37
C PRO A 70 -2.01 20.25 10.86
N PRO A 71 -0.98 20.92 10.31
CA PRO A 71 -1.09 22.29 9.79
C PRO A 71 -2.04 22.42 8.58
N PHE A 72 -2.29 21.32 7.88
CA PHE A 72 -3.21 21.20 6.74
C PHE A 72 -3.65 19.74 6.62
N ILE A 73 -4.76 19.48 5.93
CA ILE A 73 -5.33 18.12 5.77
C ILE A 73 -5.56 17.71 4.31
N ASP A 74 -5.32 18.62 3.37
CA ASP A 74 -5.64 18.51 1.95
C ASP A 74 -4.56 19.20 1.07
N GLY A 75 -4.69 19.06 -0.25
CA GLY A 75 -3.76 19.61 -1.23
C GLY A 75 -3.77 21.15 -1.25
N VAL A 76 -4.93 21.79 -1.20
CA VAL A 76 -5.06 23.26 -1.13
C VAL A 76 -4.34 23.83 0.09
N GLY A 77 -4.53 23.24 1.27
CA GLY A 77 -3.86 23.64 2.49
C GLY A 77 -2.34 23.45 2.40
N ALA A 78 -1.89 22.32 1.84
CA ALA A 78 -0.47 22.05 1.62
C ALA A 78 0.17 23.06 0.65
N LEU A 79 -0.53 23.47 -0.42
CA LEU A 79 -0.04 24.49 -1.36
C LEU A 79 0.14 25.85 -0.69
N ARG A 80 -0.84 26.27 0.11
CA ARG A 80 -0.75 27.52 0.87
C ARG A 80 0.42 27.48 1.85
N TYR A 81 0.55 26.38 2.60
CA TYR A 81 1.63 26.19 3.55
C TYR A 81 3.01 26.20 2.87
N ALA A 82 3.13 25.55 1.70
CA ALA A 82 4.36 25.57 0.90
C ALA A 82 4.71 26.97 0.38
N GLN A 83 3.72 27.79 0.00
CA GLN A 83 3.94 29.18 -0.42
C GLN A 83 4.45 30.06 0.73
N GLU A 84 3.95 29.83 1.95
CA GLU A 84 4.35 30.57 3.14
C GLU A 84 5.75 30.18 3.66
N THR A 85 6.09 28.89 3.59
CA THR A 85 7.33 28.35 4.17
C THR A 85 8.47 28.14 3.17
N GLY A 86 8.16 28.03 1.87
CA GLY A 86 9.12 27.62 0.84
C GLY A 86 9.55 26.16 0.95
N HIS A 87 8.89 25.36 1.78
CA HIS A 87 9.24 23.96 2.01
C HIS A 87 8.84 23.06 0.83
N SER A 88 9.65 22.03 0.60
CA SER A 88 9.37 20.98 -0.38
C SER A 88 8.41 19.93 0.16
N LEU A 89 7.85 19.08 -0.70
CA LEU A 89 6.80 18.13 -0.33
C LEU A 89 7.19 17.20 0.83
N TRP A 90 8.42 16.69 0.85
CA TRP A 90 8.90 15.83 1.93
C TRP A 90 9.06 16.60 3.25
N ARG A 91 9.42 17.89 3.19
CA ARG A 91 9.53 18.73 4.39
C ARG A 91 8.14 19.05 4.95
N LEU A 92 7.16 19.30 4.08
CA LEU A 92 5.75 19.37 4.48
C LEU A 92 5.29 18.09 5.19
N ALA A 93 5.78 16.92 4.78
CA ALA A 93 5.45 15.65 5.44
C ALA A 93 6.04 15.58 6.86
N ILE A 94 7.27 16.08 7.04
CA ILE A 94 7.87 16.24 8.37
C ILE A 94 7.06 17.23 9.22
N ASP A 95 6.71 18.40 8.68
CA ASP A 95 5.92 19.40 9.40
C ASP A 95 4.53 18.85 9.79
N TYR A 96 3.92 18.05 8.91
CA TYR A 96 2.66 17.35 9.17
C TYR A 96 2.77 16.37 10.33
N GLU A 97 3.76 15.46 10.30
CA GLU A 97 3.91 14.44 11.34
C GLU A 97 4.41 15.04 12.66
N THR A 98 5.29 16.04 12.63
CA THR A 98 5.79 16.73 13.84
C THR A 98 4.69 17.52 14.55
N ALA A 99 3.75 18.11 13.80
CA ALA A 99 2.55 18.71 14.39
C ALA A 99 1.65 17.69 15.08
N LEU A 100 1.79 16.39 14.75
CA LEU A 100 1.12 15.25 15.38
C LEU A 100 1.94 14.61 16.52
N ASP A 101 2.98 15.31 16.99
CA ASP A 101 3.88 14.92 18.09
C ASP A 101 4.94 13.85 17.72
N ALA A 102 5.14 13.61 16.43
CA ALA A 102 6.25 12.78 15.96
C ALA A 102 7.59 13.52 16.03
N LYS A 103 8.66 12.85 16.47
CA LYS A 103 10.03 13.40 16.38
C LYS A 103 10.60 13.19 14.98
N GLU A 104 11.29 14.19 14.45
CA GLU A 104 11.89 14.13 13.11
C GLU A 104 12.81 12.91 12.93
N ASP A 105 13.69 12.62 13.89
CA ASP A 105 14.57 11.45 13.85
C ASP A 105 13.77 10.13 13.79
N ALA A 106 12.65 10.03 14.52
CA ALA A 106 11.80 8.85 14.54
C ALA A 106 11.04 8.69 13.21
N ILE A 107 10.65 9.79 12.55
CA ILE A 107 10.03 9.77 11.23
C ILE A 107 11.03 9.21 10.20
N PHE A 108 12.28 9.67 10.25
CA PHE A 108 13.32 9.16 9.35
C PHE A 108 13.68 7.69 9.64
N GLU A 109 13.80 7.30 10.91
CA GLU A 109 14.04 5.90 11.29
C GLU A 109 12.95 4.98 10.73
N ASP A 110 11.68 5.38 10.88
CA ASP A 110 10.54 4.62 10.38
C ASP A 110 10.53 4.53 8.85
N ILE A 111 10.76 5.63 8.12
CA ILE A 111 10.75 5.60 6.66
C ILE A 111 11.92 4.79 6.09
N TYR A 112 13.11 4.84 6.71
CA TYR A 112 14.25 4.01 6.31
C TYR A 112 13.96 2.53 6.56
N ARG A 113 13.30 2.20 7.67
CA ARG A 113 12.86 0.83 7.94
C ARG A 113 11.86 0.36 6.88
N LYS A 114 10.85 1.16 6.54
CA LYS A 114 9.87 0.85 5.48
C LYS A 114 10.54 0.68 4.12
N LEU A 115 11.46 1.57 3.76
CA LEU A 115 12.26 1.50 2.54
C LEU A 115 13.03 0.17 2.49
N LYS A 116 13.70 -0.24 3.59
CA LYS A 116 14.41 -1.52 3.68
C LYS A 116 13.48 -2.72 3.49
N VAL A 117 12.30 -2.71 4.13
CA VAL A 117 11.31 -3.79 3.98
C VAL A 117 10.78 -3.86 2.54
N MET A 118 10.43 -2.72 1.95
CA MET A 118 9.99 -2.60 0.56
C MET A 118 11.02 -3.15 -0.43
N ARG A 119 12.29 -2.75 -0.28
CA ARG A 119 13.41 -3.24 -1.10
C ARG A 119 13.60 -4.74 -0.91
N LYS A 120 13.54 -5.23 0.33
CA LYS A 120 13.66 -6.66 0.62
C LYS A 120 12.53 -7.46 -0.02
N ALA A 121 11.29 -7.00 0.05
CA ALA A 121 10.15 -7.66 -0.57
C ALA A 121 10.32 -7.79 -2.10
N ALA A 122 10.81 -6.74 -2.77
CA ALA A 122 11.14 -6.80 -4.19
C ALA A 122 12.25 -7.82 -4.49
N ALA A 123 13.35 -7.80 -3.72
CA ALA A 123 14.47 -8.73 -3.89
C ALA A 123 14.08 -10.20 -3.65
N ASP A 124 13.30 -10.47 -2.59
CA ASP A 124 12.79 -11.80 -2.27
C ASP A 124 11.86 -12.30 -3.38
N GLY A 125 10.97 -11.44 -3.90
CA GLY A 125 10.08 -11.77 -5.00
C GLY A 125 10.82 -12.09 -6.30
N LEU A 126 11.84 -11.29 -6.64
CA LEU A 126 12.71 -11.51 -7.80
C LEU A 126 13.50 -12.82 -7.71
N SER A 127 13.83 -13.25 -6.49
CA SER A 127 14.59 -14.48 -6.24
C SER A 127 13.68 -15.70 -6.07
N MET A 128 12.35 -15.53 -6.16
CA MET A 128 11.39 -16.57 -5.87
C MET A 128 11.37 -17.64 -6.98
N PRO A 129 11.58 -18.93 -6.64
CA PRO A 129 11.43 -20.01 -7.60
C PRO A 129 9.99 -20.12 -8.14
N PRO A 130 9.77 -20.38 -9.44
CA PRO A 130 8.44 -20.47 -10.05
C PRO A 130 7.49 -21.52 -9.44
N ASP A 131 8.03 -22.56 -8.81
CA ASP A 131 7.22 -23.61 -8.17
C ASP A 131 7.00 -23.37 -6.67
N SER A 132 7.38 -22.19 -6.15
CA SER A 132 7.16 -21.89 -4.74
C SER A 132 5.68 -21.84 -4.38
N PRO A 133 5.28 -22.37 -3.21
CA PRO A 133 3.88 -22.36 -2.78
C PRO A 133 3.40 -20.93 -2.49
N ARG A 134 2.23 -20.56 -3.00
CA ARG A 134 1.60 -19.25 -2.82
C ARG A 134 0.09 -19.41 -2.66
N LYS A 135 -0.55 -18.52 -1.90
CA LYS A 135 -2.00 -18.52 -1.75
C LYS A 135 -2.66 -17.95 -3.01
N GLY A 136 -3.43 -18.77 -3.72
CA GLY A 136 -4.21 -18.36 -4.89
C GLY A 136 -3.99 -19.29 -6.09
N TYR A 137 -4.20 -18.77 -7.28
CA TYR A 137 -4.14 -19.52 -8.54
C TYR A 137 -2.81 -19.33 -9.28
N LEU A 138 -2.22 -18.14 -9.19
CA LEU A 138 -1.02 -17.81 -9.96
C LEU A 138 0.25 -18.36 -9.31
N LYS A 139 1.09 -18.98 -10.13
CA LYS A 139 2.47 -19.30 -9.78
C LYS A 139 3.35 -18.05 -9.84
N PRO A 140 4.40 -17.94 -8.99
CA PRO A 140 5.42 -16.92 -9.13
C PRO A 140 6.03 -16.91 -10.53
N ILE A 141 6.21 -15.71 -11.09
CA ILE A 141 6.72 -15.49 -12.44
C ILE A 141 7.77 -14.37 -12.48
N ALA A 142 7.93 -13.56 -11.42
CA ALA A 142 8.87 -12.44 -11.40
C ALA A 142 10.30 -12.85 -11.77
N SER A 143 10.81 -13.95 -11.21
CA SER A 143 12.16 -14.47 -11.55
C SER A 143 12.29 -14.81 -13.04
N THR A 144 11.28 -15.43 -13.63
CA THR A 144 11.25 -15.74 -15.07
C THR A 144 11.12 -14.48 -15.92
N MET A 145 10.32 -13.50 -15.49
CA MET A 145 10.22 -12.19 -16.16
C MET A 145 11.56 -11.44 -16.12
N ALA A 146 12.30 -11.51 -15.00
CA ALA A 146 13.62 -10.90 -14.87
C ALA A 146 14.61 -11.42 -15.92
N GLU A 147 14.56 -12.71 -16.25
CA GLU A 147 15.37 -13.27 -17.34
C GLU A 147 15.02 -12.68 -18.71
N GLN A 148 13.77 -12.26 -18.92
CA GLN A 148 13.33 -11.66 -20.18
C GLN A 148 13.73 -10.19 -20.31
N VAL A 149 13.89 -9.46 -19.20
CA VAL A 149 14.32 -8.05 -19.22
C VAL A 149 15.68 -7.88 -19.91
N ASN A 150 16.56 -8.88 -19.81
CA ASN A 150 17.86 -8.87 -20.48
C ASN A 150 17.81 -9.42 -21.93
N LYS A 151 16.67 -9.96 -22.37
CA LYS A 151 16.47 -10.50 -23.72
C LYS A 151 15.81 -9.41 -24.58
N ARG A 152 16.28 -9.19 -25.82
CA ARG A 152 15.79 -8.16 -26.77
C ARG A 152 14.39 -8.46 -27.36
N ARG A 153 13.47 -9.02 -26.57
CA ARG A 153 12.11 -9.41 -26.98
C ARG A 153 11.03 -8.51 -26.37
N LEU A 154 11.37 -7.74 -25.34
CA LEU A 154 10.42 -6.80 -24.73
C LEU A 154 10.31 -5.53 -25.59
N ILE A 155 9.14 -4.88 -25.53
CA ILE A 155 9.02 -3.49 -25.95
C ILE A 155 9.98 -2.68 -25.06
N ASP A 156 10.84 -1.87 -25.68
CA ASP A 156 11.81 -1.08 -24.93
C ASP A 156 11.13 0.09 -24.21
N GLY A 157 10.79 -0.14 -22.95
CA GLY A 157 10.24 0.86 -22.03
C GLY A 157 11.28 1.43 -21.07
N GLY A 158 12.57 1.13 -21.25
CA GLY A 158 13.64 1.57 -20.35
C GLY A 158 13.40 1.18 -18.89
N ILE A 159 13.44 2.18 -17.99
CA ILE A 159 13.25 2.01 -16.54
C ILE A 159 11.88 1.37 -16.21
N LEU A 160 10.84 1.64 -17.02
CA LEU A 160 9.50 1.09 -16.78
C LEU A 160 9.49 -0.44 -16.77
N ASN A 161 10.31 -1.08 -17.60
CA ASN A 161 10.39 -2.55 -17.65
C ASN A 161 10.88 -3.13 -16.32
N LYS A 162 11.81 -2.45 -15.63
CA LYS A 162 12.34 -2.86 -14.32
C LYS A 162 11.35 -2.54 -13.20
N ALA A 163 10.72 -1.37 -13.25
CA ALA A 163 9.73 -0.96 -12.25
C ALA A 163 8.48 -1.88 -12.29
N MET A 164 7.98 -2.19 -13.49
CA MET A 164 6.88 -3.15 -13.68
C MET A 164 7.21 -4.51 -13.07
N LEU A 165 8.43 -5.01 -13.29
CA LEU A 165 8.92 -6.25 -12.72
C LEU A 165 8.99 -6.20 -11.18
N TRP A 166 9.47 -5.11 -10.60
CA TRP A 166 9.44 -4.90 -9.14
C TRP A 166 8.02 -4.94 -8.58
N ALA A 167 7.05 -4.32 -9.26
CA ALA A 167 5.65 -4.36 -8.82
C ALA A 167 5.10 -5.79 -8.79
N VAL A 168 5.43 -6.62 -9.78
CA VAL A 168 5.08 -8.05 -9.80
C VAL A 168 5.74 -8.78 -8.65
N ALA A 169 7.05 -8.59 -8.45
CA ALA A 169 7.82 -9.25 -7.39
C ALA A 169 7.26 -8.96 -5.99
N VAL A 170 6.94 -7.71 -5.69
CA VAL A 170 6.36 -7.33 -4.39
C VAL A 170 4.96 -7.94 -4.20
N MET A 171 4.12 -7.93 -5.24
CA MET A 171 2.79 -8.54 -5.15
C MET A 171 2.83 -10.07 -5.02
N GLU A 172 3.86 -10.72 -5.57
CA GLU A 172 4.10 -12.15 -5.34
C GLU A 172 4.39 -12.43 -3.86
N MET A 173 5.18 -11.58 -3.21
CA MET A 173 5.42 -11.66 -1.75
C MET A 173 4.15 -11.44 -0.94
N SER A 174 3.25 -10.54 -1.35
CA SER A 174 1.97 -10.33 -0.67
C SER A 174 1.05 -11.57 -0.69
N GLY A 175 1.20 -12.47 -1.66
CA GLY A 175 0.43 -13.73 -1.72
C GLY A 175 1.05 -14.88 -0.92
N LYS A 176 2.17 -14.62 -0.24
CA LYS A 176 2.87 -15.54 0.66
C LYS A 176 2.81 -15.01 2.10
N PRO A 177 3.21 -15.81 3.11
CA PRO A 177 3.53 -15.32 4.45
C PRO A 177 4.84 -14.50 4.46
N GLY A 178 5.03 -13.62 3.47
CA GLY A 178 6.13 -12.68 3.39
C GLY A 178 5.77 -11.35 4.05
N VAL A 179 6.78 -10.51 4.30
CA VAL A 179 6.57 -9.16 4.85
C VAL A 179 6.51 -8.16 3.72
N ILE A 180 5.44 -7.37 3.67
CA ILE A 180 5.25 -6.24 2.75
C ILE A 180 4.92 -4.98 3.53
N VAL A 181 5.06 -3.82 2.91
CA VAL A 181 4.54 -2.54 3.45
C VAL A 181 3.29 -2.17 2.66
N ALA A 182 2.17 -1.96 3.37
CA ALA A 182 0.95 -1.48 2.74
C ALA A 182 1.16 -0.06 2.17
N ALA A 183 0.72 0.17 0.93
CA ALA A 183 0.93 1.44 0.24
C ALA A 183 -0.19 1.74 -0.79
N PRO A 184 -1.36 2.25 -0.37
CA PRO A 184 -1.85 2.32 1.01
C PRO A 184 -2.44 0.99 1.52
N THR A 185 -2.67 0.01 0.65
CA THR A 185 -3.20 -1.31 1.03
C THR A 185 -2.21 -2.43 0.68
N ALA A 186 -2.49 -3.65 1.17
CA ALA A 186 -1.77 -4.84 0.72
C ALA A 186 -2.02 -5.15 -0.77
N GLY A 187 -3.21 -4.85 -1.30
CA GLY A 187 -3.55 -5.07 -2.71
C GLY A 187 -2.81 -4.15 -3.69
N SER A 188 -2.30 -3.01 -3.21
CA SER A 188 -1.57 -2.01 -3.97
C SER A 188 -0.10 -1.83 -3.54
N CYS A 189 0.42 -2.75 -2.71
CA CYS A 189 1.72 -2.60 -2.07
C CYS A 189 2.92 -2.61 -3.03
N GLY A 190 2.72 -3.06 -4.28
CA GLY A 190 3.76 -3.08 -5.30
C GLY A 190 3.99 -1.74 -6.00
N VAL A 191 3.03 -0.80 -5.99
CA VAL A 191 3.12 0.43 -6.79
C VAL A 191 4.22 1.36 -6.28
N VAL A 192 4.13 1.79 -5.02
CA VAL A 192 5.05 2.76 -4.42
C VAL A 192 6.51 2.30 -4.44
N PRO A 193 6.88 1.08 -4.00
CA PRO A 193 8.27 0.65 -4.02
C PRO A 193 8.83 0.51 -5.44
N ALA A 194 8.03 0.03 -6.38
CA ALA A 194 8.44 -0.04 -7.77
C ALA A 194 8.63 1.35 -8.40
N ALA A 195 7.74 2.29 -8.11
CA ALA A 195 7.79 3.62 -8.70
C ALA A 195 8.84 4.52 -8.04
N LEU A 196 9.09 4.43 -6.73
CA LEU A 196 10.02 5.35 -6.05
C LEU A 196 11.40 4.75 -5.82
N ILE A 197 11.47 3.50 -5.33
CA ILE A 197 12.75 2.87 -4.99
C ILE A 197 13.41 2.37 -6.27
N CYS A 198 12.72 1.56 -7.09
CA CYS A 198 13.33 1.04 -8.32
C CYS A 198 13.72 2.17 -9.28
N VAL A 199 12.81 3.11 -9.57
CA VAL A 199 13.10 4.24 -10.46
C VAL A 199 14.21 5.11 -9.88
N GLY A 200 14.16 5.43 -8.59
CA GLY A 200 15.20 6.21 -7.92
C GLY A 200 16.58 5.57 -8.06
N GLU A 201 16.70 4.28 -7.76
CA GLU A 201 17.94 3.52 -7.94
C GLU A 201 18.38 3.47 -9.41
N GLN A 202 17.46 3.33 -10.37
CA GLN A 202 17.79 3.36 -11.80
C GLN A 202 18.25 4.74 -12.29
N MET A 203 17.84 5.81 -11.63
CA MET A 203 18.26 7.18 -11.91
C MET A 203 19.50 7.60 -11.11
N GLY A 204 19.99 6.75 -10.20
CA GLY A 204 21.19 7.00 -9.40
C GLY A 204 20.97 7.79 -8.10
N TYR A 205 19.72 7.91 -7.63
CA TYR A 205 19.41 8.55 -6.35
C TYR A 205 19.76 7.63 -5.16
N GLY A 206 20.21 8.24 -4.06
CA GLY A 206 20.52 7.55 -2.82
C GLY A 206 19.29 7.26 -1.96
N ASP A 207 19.51 6.50 -0.88
CA ASP A 207 18.46 6.14 0.08
C ASP A 207 17.83 7.36 0.75
N GLU A 208 18.58 8.46 0.94
CA GLU A 208 18.07 9.68 1.56
C GLU A 208 17.04 10.39 0.66
N GLU A 209 17.35 10.56 -0.63
CA GLU A 209 16.45 11.16 -1.60
C GLU A 209 15.21 10.29 -1.84
N ILE A 210 15.39 8.97 -1.90
CA ILE A 210 14.26 8.02 -2.01
C ILE A 210 13.40 8.07 -0.75
N ALA A 211 13.99 8.13 0.45
CA ALA A 211 13.27 8.27 1.71
C ALA A 211 12.45 9.57 1.75
N LYS A 212 13.03 10.70 1.31
CA LYS A 212 12.31 11.98 1.17
C LYS A 212 11.15 11.87 0.19
N ALA A 213 11.34 11.23 -0.97
CA ALA A 213 10.25 10.99 -1.92
C ALA A 213 9.14 10.11 -1.33
N LEU A 214 9.49 9.09 -0.54
CA LEU A 214 8.52 8.24 0.17
C LEU A 214 7.73 9.02 1.23
N LEU A 215 8.36 9.95 1.96
CA LEU A 215 7.66 10.85 2.88
C LEU A 215 6.64 11.73 2.13
N GLY A 216 7.04 12.32 1.01
CA GLY A 216 6.14 13.12 0.17
C GLY A 216 4.97 12.30 -0.39
N ALA A 217 5.22 11.07 -0.83
CA ALA A 217 4.17 10.14 -1.26
C ALA A 217 3.22 9.77 -0.11
N GLY A 218 3.76 9.56 1.09
CA GLY A 218 2.98 9.32 2.31
C GLY A 218 2.06 10.47 2.66
N LEU A 219 2.54 11.71 2.51
CA LEU A 219 1.74 12.92 2.74
C LEU A 219 0.54 13.02 1.78
N VAL A 220 0.75 12.74 0.49
CA VAL A 220 -0.34 12.67 -0.48
C VAL A 220 -1.33 11.56 -0.12
N GLY A 221 -0.82 10.43 0.40
CA GLY A 221 -1.65 9.38 0.98
C GLY A 221 -2.51 9.91 2.13
N ALA A 222 -1.95 10.67 3.07
CA ALA A 222 -2.71 11.27 4.17
C ALA A 222 -3.85 12.15 3.65
N PHE A 223 -3.63 12.95 2.61
CA PHE A 223 -4.69 13.78 2.01
C PHE A 223 -5.83 12.95 1.42
N ILE A 224 -5.52 11.87 0.70
CA ILE A 224 -6.53 10.95 0.17
C ILE A 224 -7.28 10.26 1.32
N GLY A 225 -6.57 9.81 2.35
CA GLY A 225 -7.16 9.14 3.51
C GLY A 225 -8.08 10.04 4.33
N ASN A 226 -7.73 11.33 4.48
CA ASN A 226 -8.53 12.31 5.22
C ASN A 226 -9.84 12.67 4.50
N ASN A 227 -9.83 12.68 3.16
CA ASN A 227 -10.93 13.23 2.36
C ASN A 227 -11.72 12.15 1.58
N ALA A 228 -11.23 10.91 1.54
CA ALA A 228 -11.86 9.80 0.83
C ALA A 228 -11.67 8.46 1.59
N THR A 229 -11.26 7.40 0.91
CA THR A 229 -11.08 6.06 1.47
C THR A 229 -10.01 5.30 0.70
N PHE A 230 -9.44 4.27 1.32
CA PHE A 230 -8.61 3.26 0.66
C PHE A 230 -9.32 1.92 0.51
N ALA A 231 -10.59 1.85 0.88
CA ALA A 231 -11.35 0.60 0.92
C ALA A 231 -11.92 0.27 -0.47
N GLY A 232 -11.45 -0.83 -1.06
CA GLY A 232 -11.86 -1.27 -2.40
C GLY A 232 -13.33 -1.70 -2.48
N ASP A 233 -13.92 -2.14 -1.37
CA ASP A 233 -15.34 -2.44 -1.19
C ASP A 233 -16.22 -1.20 -1.06
N VAL A 234 -15.64 -0.03 -0.79
CA VAL A 234 -16.37 1.24 -0.73
C VAL A 234 -16.32 1.96 -2.08
N ALA A 235 -15.11 2.10 -2.65
CA ALA A 235 -14.88 2.98 -3.79
C ALA A 235 -14.15 2.32 -4.98
N GLY A 236 -14.05 0.99 -5.01
CA GLY A 236 -13.37 0.27 -6.08
C GLY A 236 -11.84 0.38 -6.00
N CYS A 237 -11.15 -0.22 -6.97
CA CYS A 237 -9.70 -0.34 -6.96
C CYS A 237 -9.00 0.98 -7.31
N GLN A 238 -9.74 1.98 -7.80
CA GLN A 238 -9.26 3.37 -7.88
C GLN A 238 -8.83 3.90 -6.49
N ALA A 239 -9.50 3.48 -5.41
CA ALA A 239 -9.16 3.87 -4.04
C ALA A 239 -7.92 3.14 -3.49
N GLU A 240 -7.51 2.03 -4.13
CA GLU A 240 -6.34 1.25 -3.72
C GLU A 240 -5.15 1.53 -4.65
N ILE A 241 -5.23 1.04 -5.89
CA ILE A 241 -4.18 1.17 -6.91
C ILE A 241 -4.12 2.60 -7.46
N GLY A 242 -5.26 3.25 -7.66
CA GLY A 242 -5.29 4.64 -8.14
C GLY A 242 -4.67 5.59 -7.11
N ALA A 243 -5.04 5.44 -5.84
CA ALA A 243 -4.42 6.17 -4.73
C ALA A 243 -2.91 5.89 -4.62
N ALA A 244 -2.48 4.62 -4.65
CA ALA A 244 -1.07 4.27 -4.62
C ALA A 244 -0.27 4.87 -5.78
N ALA A 245 -0.85 4.87 -6.99
CA ALA A 245 -0.25 5.47 -8.16
C ALA A 245 -0.15 7.00 -8.04
N ALA A 246 -1.17 7.67 -7.49
CA ALA A 246 -1.16 9.10 -7.25
C ALA A 246 -0.10 9.50 -6.20
N MET A 247 0.01 8.74 -5.11
CA MET A 247 1.08 8.87 -4.12
C MET A 247 2.46 8.73 -4.78
N ALA A 248 2.64 7.70 -5.59
CA ALA A 248 3.88 7.46 -6.32
C ALA A 248 4.22 8.57 -7.33
N ALA A 249 3.23 9.11 -8.05
CA ALA A 249 3.43 10.19 -9.01
C ALA A 249 3.94 11.47 -8.32
N ALA A 250 3.32 11.85 -7.20
CA ALA A 250 3.76 13.00 -6.41
C ALA A 250 5.18 12.80 -5.86
N GLY A 251 5.48 11.60 -5.34
CA GLY A 251 6.81 11.24 -4.87
C GLY A 251 7.86 11.27 -5.98
N LEU A 252 7.54 10.79 -7.18
CA LEU A 252 8.41 10.83 -8.36
C LEU A 252 8.76 12.26 -8.75
N VAL A 253 7.76 13.14 -8.83
CA VAL A 253 7.98 14.57 -9.11
C VAL A 253 8.87 15.20 -8.05
N SER A 254 8.62 14.91 -6.77
CA SER A 254 9.46 15.42 -5.68
C SER A 254 10.89 14.86 -5.74
N LEU A 255 11.07 13.60 -6.15
CA LEU A 255 12.39 12.95 -6.30
C LEU A 255 13.24 13.65 -7.36
N VAL A 256 12.62 14.08 -8.46
CA VAL A 256 13.27 14.83 -9.54
C VAL A 256 13.22 16.36 -9.34
N HIS A 257 13.06 16.78 -8.09
CA HIS A 257 13.11 18.19 -7.65
C HIS A 257 12.00 19.11 -8.19
N GLY A 258 10.83 18.54 -8.53
CA GLY A 258 9.64 19.31 -8.81
C GLY A 258 9.04 19.98 -7.57
N THR A 259 8.20 20.98 -7.79
CA THR A 259 7.52 21.75 -6.74
C THR A 259 6.35 20.97 -6.12
N VAL A 260 5.86 21.43 -4.96
CA VAL A 260 4.65 20.87 -4.32
C VAL A 260 3.44 20.94 -5.26
N ALA A 261 3.30 22.03 -6.03
CA ALA A 261 2.26 22.17 -7.04
C ALA A 261 2.36 21.10 -8.12
N GLU A 262 3.55 20.89 -8.67
CA GLU A 262 3.80 19.87 -9.70
C GLU A 262 3.55 18.46 -9.16
N SER A 263 3.93 18.18 -7.91
CA SER A 263 3.63 16.89 -7.28
C SER A 263 2.12 16.63 -7.18
N LEU A 264 1.33 17.63 -6.77
CA LEU A 264 -0.13 17.51 -6.68
C LEU A 264 -0.80 17.46 -8.06
N GLU A 265 -0.27 18.15 -9.07
CA GLU A 265 -0.72 18.04 -10.46
C GLU A 265 -0.50 16.62 -11.00
N ALA A 266 0.66 16.01 -10.76
CA ALA A 266 0.94 14.64 -11.21
C ALA A 266 0.07 13.61 -10.49
N ALA A 267 -0.18 13.80 -9.19
CA ALA A 267 -1.13 12.99 -8.44
C ALA A 267 -2.56 13.12 -9.01
N SER A 268 -3.00 14.35 -9.33
CA SER A 268 -4.31 14.62 -9.94
C SER A 268 -4.47 13.91 -11.28
N LEU A 269 -3.50 14.04 -12.20
CA LEU A 269 -3.55 13.36 -13.51
C LEU A 269 -3.61 11.84 -13.36
N THR A 270 -2.86 11.30 -12.41
CA THR A 270 -2.86 9.87 -12.13
C THR A 270 -4.23 9.39 -11.66
N LEU A 271 -4.88 10.12 -10.75
CA LEU A 271 -6.24 9.81 -10.30
C LEU A 271 -7.23 9.87 -11.46
N GLN A 272 -7.19 10.94 -12.28
CA GLN A 272 -8.08 11.12 -13.44
C GLN A 272 -7.99 9.93 -14.40
N ASN A 273 -6.79 9.44 -14.68
CA ASN A 273 -6.55 8.27 -15.54
C ASN A 273 -7.07 6.95 -14.95
N MET A 274 -7.36 6.91 -13.64
CA MET A 274 -7.73 5.69 -12.90
C MET A 274 -9.18 5.72 -12.39
N LEU A 275 -9.94 6.79 -12.64
CA LEU A 275 -11.35 6.90 -12.25
C LEU A 275 -12.19 5.77 -12.87
N GLY A 276 -13.08 5.19 -12.07
CA GLY A 276 -13.97 4.10 -12.46
C GLY A 276 -13.35 2.70 -12.39
N LEU A 277 -12.11 2.57 -11.90
CA LEU A 277 -11.47 1.26 -11.77
C LEU A 277 -12.18 0.41 -10.70
N VAL A 278 -12.96 -0.58 -11.14
CA VAL A 278 -13.72 -1.51 -10.29
C VAL A 278 -12.81 -2.42 -9.46
N CYS A 279 -13.26 -2.89 -8.30
CA CYS A 279 -12.55 -3.93 -7.55
C CYS A 279 -13.37 -5.22 -7.60
N ASP A 280 -12.92 -6.22 -8.34
CA ASP A 280 -13.60 -7.52 -8.35
C ASP A 280 -12.58 -8.61 -8.71
N PRO A 281 -11.71 -8.96 -7.75
CA PRO A 281 -10.61 -9.89 -8.01
C PRO A 281 -11.12 -11.33 -8.13
N VAL A 282 -10.51 -12.09 -9.03
CA VAL A 282 -10.86 -13.49 -9.28
C VAL A 282 -10.65 -14.32 -8.01
N GLY A 283 -11.71 -14.99 -7.58
CA GLY A 283 -11.70 -15.84 -6.38
C GLY A 283 -11.48 -15.07 -5.09
N CYS A 284 -11.76 -13.76 -5.07
CA CYS A 284 -11.57 -12.87 -3.92
C CYS A 284 -10.11 -12.86 -3.39
N GLN A 285 -9.14 -13.08 -4.28
CA GLN A 285 -7.72 -13.14 -3.95
C GLN A 285 -6.98 -11.94 -4.55
N THR A 286 -6.00 -11.40 -3.82
CA THR A 286 -5.14 -10.28 -4.25
C THR A 286 -4.11 -10.69 -5.33
N GLU A 287 -4.59 -11.30 -6.41
CA GLU A 287 -3.79 -11.82 -7.51
C GLU A 287 -4.25 -11.26 -8.87
N ILE A 288 -5.42 -11.70 -9.33
CA ILE A 288 -5.95 -11.36 -10.65
C ILE A 288 -7.12 -10.39 -10.45
N PRO A 289 -7.08 -9.16 -10.97
CA PRO A 289 -6.01 -8.53 -11.77
C PRO A 289 -4.98 -7.75 -10.93
N CYS A 290 -5.03 -7.81 -9.59
CA CYS A 290 -4.25 -6.98 -8.66
C CYS A 290 -2.75 -6.88 -9.02
N ILE A 291 -2.08 -7.99 -9.36
CA ILE A 291 -0.66 -8.01 -9.74
C ILE A 291 -0.42 -7.09 -10.95
N SER A 292 -1.16 -7.32 -12.04
CA SER A 292 -1.04 -6.50 -13.26
C SER A 292 -1.45 -5.04 -13.03
N ARG A 293 -2.41 -4.78 -12.14
CA ARG A 293 -2.83 -3.43 -11.78
C ARG A 293 -1.75 -2.66 -11.03
N ASN A 294 -0.93 -3.32 -10.21
CA ASN A 294 0.21 -2.66 -9.59
C ASN A 294 1.20 -2.18 -10.67
N SER A 295 1.53 -3.03 -11.64
CA SER A 295 2.37 -2.65 -12.78
C SER A 295 1.77 -1.51 -13.61
N SER A 296 0.45 -1.54 -13.86
CA SER A 296 -0.26 -0.45 -14.55
C SER A 296 -0.24 0.86 -13.75
N GLY A 297 -0.36 0.79 -12.42
CA GLY A 297 -0.26 1.94 -11.54
C GLY A 297 1.12 2.60 -11.59
N VAL A 298 2.18 1.79 -11.61
CA VAL A 298 3.56 2.28 -11.81
C VAL A 298 3.71 3.00 -13.14
N ALA A 299 3.20 2.42 -14.23
CA ALA A 299 3.25 3.05 -15.54
C ALA A 299 2.55 4.42 -15.56
N ASN A 300 1.35 4.50 -14.98
CA ASN A 300 0.57 5.73 -14.90
C ASN A 300 1.29 6.80 -14.07
N ALA A 301 1.87 6.42 -12.92
CA ALA A 301 2.64 7.34 -12.08
C ALA A 301 3.85 7.94 -12.82
N ILE A 302 4.62 7.10 -13.54
CA ILE A 302 5.77 7.56 -14.33
C ILE A 302 5.32 8.46 -15.49
N VAL A 303 4.23 8.10 -16.18
CA VAL A 303 3.67 8.92 -17.27
C VAL A 303 3.24 10.29 -16.76
N ALA A 304 2.46 10.34 -15.68
CA ALA A 304 1.98 11.61 -15.11
C ALA A 304 3.14 12.48 -14.61
N ALA A 305 4.11 11.90 -13.90
CA ALA A 305 5.30 12.62 -13.45
C ALA A 305 6.08 13.21 -14.64
N ASN A 306 6.34 12.42 -15.68
CA ASN A 306 7.04 12.90 -16.89
C ASN A 306 6.26 13.99 -17.63
N MET A 307 4.93 13.87 -17.74
CA MET A 307 4.09 14.90 -18.36
C MET A 307 4.21 16.23 -17.62
N VAL A 308 4.07 16.21 -16.28
CA VAL A 308 4.17 17.41 -15.46
C VAL A 308 5.55 18.04 -15.52
N MET A 309 6.61 17.24 -15.40
CA MET A 309 7.98 17.72 -15.52
C MET A 309 8.32 18.22 -16.93
N SER A 310 7.54 17.83 -17.95
CA SER A 310 7.65 18.37 -19.31
C SER A 310 6.83 19.65 -19.54
N GLY A 311 6.18 20.18 -18.49
CA GLY A 311 5.39 21.41 -18.54
C GLY A 311 3.91 21.23 -18.82
N PHE A 312 3.39 19.99 -18.85
CA PHE A 312 1.95 19.76 -18.88
C PHE A 312 1.34 20.06 -17.50
N ARG A 313 0.25 20.82 -17.44
CA ARG A 313 -0.38 21.21 -16.16
C ARG A 313 -1.76 20.60 -16.04
N ALA A 314 -2.05 20.01 -14.87
CA ALA A 314 -3.38 19.47 -14.60
C ALA A 314 -4.39 20.61 -14.47
N VAL A 315 -5.51 20.53 -15.20
CA VAL A 315 -6.58 21.53 -15.12
C VAL A 315 -7.46 21.30 -13.89
N ILE A 316 -7.71 20.03 -13.55
CA ILE A 316 -8.49 19.65 -12.37
C ILE A 316 -7.55 19.59 -11.15
N PRO A 317 -7.81 20.36 -10.09
CA PRO A 317 -7.03 20.30 -8.85
C PRO A 317 -7.05 18.91 -8.21
N PHE A 318 -6.01 18.61 -7.43
CA PHE A 318 -5.86 17.31 -6.77
C PHE A 318 -7.06 16.98 -5.86
N ASP A 319 -7.50 17.90 -5.02
CA ASP A 319 -8.58 17.65 -4.07
C ASP A 319 -9.92 17.38 -4.79
N GLU A 320 -10.19 18.07 -5.90
CA GLU A 320 -11.35 17.78 -6.77
C GLU A 320 -11.25 16.41 -7.42
N ALA A 321 -10.06 15.97 -7.82
CA ALA A 321 -9.85 14.63 -8.36
C ALA A 321 -10.08 13.53 -7.30
N VAL A 322 -9.71 13.79 -6.03
CA VAL A 322 -9.99 12.91 -4.88
C VAL A 322 -11.50 12.84 -4.61
N GLU A 323 -12.20 13.98 -4.62
CA GLU A 323 -13.65 14.02 -4.47
C GLU A 323 -14.37 13.29 -5.62
N ALA A 324 -13.91 13.48 -6.85
CA ALA A 324 -14.43 12.78 -8.02
C ALA A 324 -14.24 11.27 -7.88
N MET A 325 -13.06 10.81 -7.42
CA MET A 325 -12.82 9.40 -7.12
C MET A 325 -13.85 8.87 -6.10
N MET A 326 -14.05 9.56 -4.98
CA MET A 326 -15.03 9.14 -3.97
C MET A 326 -16.46 9.11 -4.54
N THR A 327 -16.84 10.11 -5.33
CA THR A 327 -18.17 10.21 -5.95
C THR A 327 -18.42 9.07 -6.94
N VAL A 328 -17.46 8.80 -7.84
CA VAL A 328 -17.52 7.66 -8.76
C VAL A 328 -17.61 6.34 -7.99
N GLY A 329 -16.85 6.21 -6.90
CA GLY A 329 -16.88 5.03 -6.04
C GLY A 329 -18.25 4.77 -5.41
N ARG A 330 -18.92 5.82 -4.92
CA ARG A 330 -20.28 5.73 -4.36
C ARG A 330 -21.33 5.36 -5.40
N GLN A 331 -21.15 5.76 -6.64
CA GLN A 331 -22.03 5.45 -7.76
C GLN A 331 -21.78 4.05 -8.35
N MET A 332 -20.66 3.41 -7.98
CA MET A 332 -20.31 2.09 -8.48
C MET A 332 -21.25 1.02 -7.93
N ASP A 333 -21.74 0.15 -8.82
CA ASP A 333 -22.61 -0.96 -8.44
C ASP A 333 -21.94 -1.85 -7.38
N VAL A 334 -22.71 -2.36 -6.42
CA VAL A 334 -22.21 -3.22 -5.33
C VAL A 334 -21.52 -4.47 -5.87
N SER A 335 -21.98 -5.01 -7.01
CA SER A 335 -21.34 -6.18 -7.66
C SER A 335 -19.93 -5.89 -8.18
N LEU A 336 -19.52 -4.62 -8.27
CA LEU A 336 -18.22 -4.16 -8.77
C LEU A 336 -17.29 -3.65 -7.67
N ARG A 337 -17.66 -3.84 -6.39
CA ARG A 337 -16.97 -3.34 -5.19
C ARG A 337 -16.58 -4.46 -4.22
N CYS A 338 -15.56 -5.22 -4.60
CA CYS A 338 -14.90 -6.28 -3.87
C CYS A 338 -15.83 -7.41 -3.37
N THR A 339 -16.99 -7.59 -4.01
CA THR A 339 -17.99 -8.60 -3.60
C THR A 339 -17.79 -9.96 -4.27
N GLY A 340 -16.99 -10.05 -5.34
CA GLY A 340 -16.83 -11.29 -6.10
C GLY A 340 -18.04 -11.64 -6.98
N MET A 341 -19.01 -10.74 -7.10
CA MET A 341 -20.31 -10.98 -7.76
C MET A 341 -20.37 -10.48 -9.21
N GLY A 342 -19.44 -9.63 -9.63
CA GLY A 342 -19.46 -8.96 -10.94
C GLY A 342 -18.17 -9.14 -11.72
N GLY A 343 -17.75 -8.09 -12.44
CA GLY A 343 -16.40 -7.91 -12.97
C GLY A 343 -15.70 -9.15 -13.57
N LEU A 344 -14.43 -9.34 -13.18
CA LEU A 344 -13.60 -10.45 -13.67
C LEU A 344 -13.93 -11.75 -12.92
N CYS A 345 -14.36 -11.67 -11.67
CA CYS A 345 -14.70 -12.82 -10.83
C CYS A 345 -15.89 -13.61 -11.43
N ALA A 346 -16.90 -12.91 -11.96
CA ALA A 346 -18.10 -13.52 -12.56
C ALA A 346 -17.88 -14.01 -14.01
N THR A 347 -16.70 -13.85 -14.60
CA THR A 347 -16.41 -14.44 -15.91
C THR A 347 -16.35 -15.96 -15.82
N ALA A 348 -16.60 -16.66 -16.93
CA ALA A 348 -16.57 -18.13 -16.95
C ALA A 348 -15.22 -18.71 -16.45
N THR A 349 -14.12 -18.05 -16.80
CA THR A 349 -12.78 -18.40 -16.29
C THR A 349 -12.61 -18.01 -14.82
N GLY A 350 -13.08 -16.82 -14.41
CA GLY A 350 -13.05 -16.37 -13.02
C GLY A 350 -13.77 -17.33 -12.08
N CYS A 351 -15.00 -17.72 -12.41
CA CYS A 351 -15.79 -18.69 -11.64
C CYS A 351 -15.13 -20.08 -11.58
N ARG A 352 -14.53 -20.53 -12.68
CA ARG A 352 -13.79 -21.82 -12.70
C ARG A 352 -12.57 -21.77 -11.81
N ILE A 353 -11.80 -20.68 -11.85
CA ILE A 353 -10.63 -20.49 -10.98
C ILE A 353 -11.07 -20.40 -9.53
N ALA A 354 -12.10 -19.59 -9.21
CA ALA A 354 -12.65 -19.46 -7.87
C ALA A 354 -13.01 -20.83 -7.29
N LYS A 355 -13.73 -21.68 -8.03
CA LYS A 355 -14.03 -23.06 -7.60
C LYS A 355 -12.79 -23.95 -7.40
N SER A 356 -11.72 -23.73 -8.16
CA SER A 356 -10.48 -24.52 -8.05
C SER A 356 -9.62 -24.15 -6.85
N ILE A 357 -9.73 -22.92 -6.37
CA ILE A 357 -8.99 -22.42 -5.19
C ILE A 357 -9.87 -22.40 -3.93
N SER A 358 -11.19 -22.33 -4.10
CA SER A 358 -12.20 -22.54 -3.05
C SER A 358 -12.45 -24.04 -2.87
N CYS A 359 -11.41 -24.78 -2.47
CA CYS A 359 -11.55 -26.12 -1.89
C CYS A 359 -10.27 -26.54 -1.14
N LYS A 360 -10.19 -26.13 0.13
CA LYS A 360 -10.06 -27.02 1.30
C LYS A 360 -10.30 -26.21 2.56
#